data_AF-A0A7S2ATE7-F1
#
_entry.id   AF-A0A7S2ATE7-F1
#
_cell.length_a   1.000
_cell.length_b   1.000
_cell.length_c   1.000
_cell.angle_alpha   90.00
_cell.angle_beta   90.00
_cell.angle_gamma   90.00
#
_symmetry.space_group_name_H-M   'P 1'
#
loop_
_entity.id
_entity.type
_entity.pdbx_description
1 polymer ?
#
loop_
_entity_poly.entity_id
_entity_poly.type
_entity_poly.pdbx_seq_one_letter_code
_entity_poly.pdbx_strand_id
1 'polypeptide(L)'
;EYDADGTAWVRTVGQGPLTVKVVEDRLAAVKALFHERYGHDVDEESEADEQPEFDEDGTAWVKTVGNGPLTVEVLESKIEELKELYESRFDSSVDEDEDDEEPEEEFDQDGTLWFKWEGKEASNFTA
;
A
#
# COMPACT_ATOMS: atom_id res chain seq x y z
N GLU A 1 -8.35 16.85 -32.18
CA GLU A 1 -7.30 17.83 -31.85
C GLU A 1 -6.07 17.04 -31.45
N TYR A 2 -4.85 17.48 -31.78
CA TYR A 2 -3.62 16.81 -31.35
C TYR A 2 -3.01 17.64 -30.22
N ASP A 3 -2.46 16.97 -29.19
CA ASP A 3 -1.69 17.68 -28.16
C ASP A 3 -0.29 18.05 -28.65
N ALA A 4 0.49 18.66 -27.75
CA ALA A 4 1.87 19.04 -28.00
C ALA A 4 2.77 17.83 -28.34
N ASP A 5 2.36 16.63 -27.94
CA ASP A 5 3.07 15.37 -28.17
C ASP A 5 2.59 14.63 -29.44
N GLY A 6 1.69 15.23 -30.22
CA GLY A 6 1.17 14.66 -31.46
C GLY A 6 0.19 13.50 -31.24
N THR A 7 -0.30 13.29 -30.02
CA THR A 7 -1.32 12.30 -29.70
C THR A 7 -2.69 12.83 -30.11
N ALA A 8 -3.46 12.05 -30.88
CA ALA A 8 -4.80 12.43 -31.31
C ALA A 8 -5.78 12.32 -30.14
N TRP A 9 -6.25 13.46 -29.63
CA TRP A 9 -7.29 13.49 -28.61
C TRP A 9 -8.67 13.34 -29.25
N VAL A 10 -9.36 12.26 -28.86
CA VAL A 10 -10.76 12.02 -29.19
C VAL A 10 -11.62 12.69 -28.12
N ARG A 11 -12.31 13.77 -28.49
CA ARG A 11 -13.27 14.43 -27.60
C ARG A 11 -14.62 13.72 -27.70
N THR A 12 -14.90 12.82 -26.76
CA THR A 12 -16.24 12.27 -26.57
C THR A 12 -17.11 13.31 -25.87
N VAL A 13 -18.00 13.96 -26.61
CA VAL A 13 -19.04 14.83 -26.04
C VAL A 13 -20.13 13.93 -25.47
N GLY A 14 -20.21 13.84 -24.14
CA GLY A 14 -21.25 13.08 -23.46
C GLY A 14 -22.67 13.58 -23.78
N GLN A 15 -23.64 12.68 -23.72
CA GLN A 15 -25.05 12.96 -23.99
C GLN A 15 -25.63 13.90 -22.93
N GLY A 16 -25.67 15.19 -23.25
CA GLY A 16 -26.34 16.22 -22.46
C GLY A 16 -25.64 16.59 -21.14
N PRO A 17 -26.12 17.63 -20.45
CA PRO A 17 -25.60 17.99 -19.13
C PRO A 17 -25.84 16.82 -18.17
N LEU A 18 -24.77 16.23 -17.67
CA LEU A 18 -24.80 15.33 -16.53
C LEU A 18 -25.24 16.17 -15.32
N THR A 19 -26.54 16.20 -15.06
CA THR A 19 -27.06 16.76 -13.82
C THR A 19 -26.79 15.76 -12.69
N VAL A 20 -26.64 16.26 -11.47
CA VAL A 20 -26.46 15.40 -10.27
C VAL A 20 -27.54 14.31 -10.23
N LYS A 21 -28.79 14.66 -10.57
CA LYS A 21 -29.91 13.69 -10.67
C LYS A 21 -29.66 12.55 -11.65
N VAL A 22 -29.14 12.84 -12.85
CA VAL A 22 -28.86 11.79 -13.86
C VAL A 22 -27.76 10.84 -13.36
N VAL A 23 -26.80 11.35 -12.60
CA VAL A 23 -25.75 10.54 -11.99
C VAL A 23 -26.30 9.70 -10.84
N GLU A 24 -27.13 10.28 -9.97
CA GLU A 24 -27.82 9.58 -8.89
C GLU A 24 -28.73 8.46 -9.41
N ASP A 25 -29.52 8.72 -10.46
CA ASP A 25 -30.40 7.73 -11.07
C ASP A 25 -29.61 6.56 -11.68
N ARG A 26 -28.47 6.85 -12.32
CA ARG A 26 -27.57 5.82 -12.87
C ARG A 26 -26.90 5.01 -11.77
N LEU A 27 -26.46 5.66 -10.70
CA LEU A 27 -25.89 4.97 -9.53
C LEU A 27 -26.92 4.06 -8.88
N ALA A 28 -28.16 4.53 -8.71
CA ALA A 28 -29.24 3.71 -8.18
C ALA A 28 -29.54 2.48 -9.06
N ALA A 29 -29.55 2.65 -10.39
CA ALA A 29 -29.74 1.54 -11.32
C ALA A 29 -28.59 0.51 -11.25
N VAL A 30 -27.34 0.96 -11.11
CA VAL A 30 -26.18 0.07 -10.97
C VAL A 30 -26.22 -0.67 -9.64
N LYS A 31 -26.58 0.00 -8.53
CA LYS A 31 -26.75 -0.64 -7.22
C LYS A 31 -27.84 -1.73 -7.26
N ALA A 32 -28.98 -1.44 -7.89
CA ALA A 32 -30.04 -2.42 -8.04
C ALA A 32 -29.60 -3.66 -8.86
N LEU A 33 -28.87 -3.46 -9.96
CA LEU A 33 -28.33 -4.57 -10.77
C LEU A 33 -27.28 -5.38 -10.01
N PHE A 34 -26.49 -4.73 -9.16
CA PHE A 34 -25.52 -5.42 -8.31
C PHE A 34 -26.23 -6.30 -7.28
N HIS A 35 -27.23 -5.75 -6.58
CA HIS A 35 -28.05 -6.50 -5.64
C HIS A 35 -28.75 -7.69 -6.31
N GLU A 36 -29.33 -7.51 -7.50
CA GLU A 36 -29.96 -8.59 -8.26
C GLU A 36 -28.96 -9.71 -8.62
N ARG A 37 -27.72 -9.34 -8.97
CA ARG A 37 -26.70 -10.31 -9.40
C ARG A 37 -26.04 -11.05 -8.25
N TYR A 38 -25.75 -10.34 -7.15
CA TYR A 38 -24.91 -10.84 -6.06
C TYR A 38 -25.67 -11.07 -4.76
N GLY A 39 -26.95 -10.69 -4.69
CA GLY A 39 -27.83 -10.95 -3.55
C GLY A 39 -27.56 -10.11 -2.30
N HIS A 40 -26.71 -9.07 -2.40
CA HIS A 40 -26.42 -8.12 -1.33
C HIS A 40 -26.08 -6.75 -1.94
N ASP A 41 -26.24 -5.69 -1.16
CA ASP A 41 -25.91 -4.34 -1.61
C ASP A 41 -24.40 -4.07 -1.57
N VAL A 42 -23.90 -3.20 -2.45
CA VAL A 42 -22.48 -2.80 -2.48
C VAL A 42 -22.05 -2.11 -1.18
N ASP A 43 -22.99 -1.43 -0.53
CA ASP A 43 -22.73 -0.73 0.74
C ASP A 43 -22.98 -1.64 1.96
N GLU A 44 -23.44 -2.88 1.74
CA GLU A 44 -23.66 -3.85 2.80
C GLU A 44 -22.33 -4.56 3.07
N GLU A 45 -21.72 -4.25 4.20
CA GLU A 45 -20.58 -4.99 4.74
C GLU A 45 -21.08 -6.40 5.07
N SER A 46 -20.97 -7.29 4.08
CA SER A 46 -21.47 -8.65 4.19
C SER A 46 -20.55 -9.44 5.11
N GLU A 47 -21.13 -10.16 6.07
CA GLU A 47 -20.44 -11.16 6.91
C GLU A 47 -19.72 -12.25 6.07
N ALA A 48 -19.97 -12.30 4.75
CA ALA A 48 -19.22 -13.11 3.80
C ALA A 48 -17.78 -12.63 3.56
N ASP A 49 -17.46 -11.35 3.79
CA ASP A 49 -16.07 -10.84 3.73
C ASP A 49 -15.22 -11.36 4.90
N GLU A 50 -15.84 -11.92 5.96
CA GLU A 50 -15.13 -12.55 7.08
C GLU A 50 -14.92 -14.07 6.89
N GLN A 51 -15.58 -14.69 5.91
CA GLN A 51 -15.39 -16.12 5.65
C GLN A 51 -14.18 -16.35 4.75
N PRO A 52 -13.27 -17.26 5.11
CA PRO A 52 -12.15 -17.60 4.26
C PRO A 52 -12.66 -18.23 2.96
N GLU A 53 -12.36 -17.60 1.83
CA GLU A 53 -12.56 -18.17 0.51
C GLU A 53 -11.48 -19.23 0.28
N PHE A 54 -11.84 -20.41 -0.22
CA PHE A 54 -10.88 -21.47 -0.54
C PHE A 54 -10.59 -21.47 -2.04
N ASP A 55 -9.31 -21.46 -2.42
CA ASP A 55 -8.92 -21.65 -3.81
C ASP A 55 -9.02 -23.13 -4.24
N GLU A 56 -8.70 -23.42 -5.51
CA GLU A 56 -8.72 -24.80 -6.05
C GLU A 56 -7.75 -25.74 -5.31
N ASP A 57 -6.73 -25.20 -4.65
CA ASP A 57 -5.75 -25.91 -3.85
C ASP A 57 -6.18 -26.06 -2.37
N GLY A 58 -7.34 -25.51 -1.99
CA GLY A 58 -7.84 -25.53 -0.61
C GLY A 58 -7.11 -24.58 0.32
N THR A 59 -6.38 -23.59 -0.20
CA THR A 59 -5.78 -22.51 0.58
C THR A 59 -6.86 -21.53 0.99
N ALA A 60 -6.95 -21.23 2.29
CA ALA A 60 -7.86 -20.23 2.83
C ALA A 60 -7.32 -18.82 2.56
N TRP A 61 -8.07 -18.04 1.77
CA TRP A 61 -7.84 -16.64 1.50
C TRP A 61 -8.82 -15.80 2.31
N VAL A 62 -8.29 -14.93 3.16
CA VAL A 62 -9.10 -13.95 3.90
C VAL A 62 -9.09 -12.65 3.12
N LYS A 63 -10.27 -12.19 2.71
CA LYS A 63 -10.41 -10.92 2.00
C LYS A 63 -10.39 -9.79 3.02
N THR A 64 -9.21 -9.21 3.24
CA THR A 64 -9.10 -8.01 4.08
C THR A 64 -9.54 -6.79 3.29
N VAL A 65 -10.78 -6.35 3.46
CA VAL A 65 -11.21 -5.04 2.96
C VAL A 65 -10.63 -3.96 3.89
N GLY A 66 -9.78 -3.10 3.34
CA GLY A 66 -9.20 -1.99 4.10
C GLY A 66 -10.29 -1.02 4.56
N ASN A 67 -10.25 -0.65 5.84
CA ASN A 67 -11.21 0.29 6.43
C ASN A 67 -11.01 1.70 5.84
N GLY A 68 -11.81 2.05 4.83
CA GLY A 68 -11.85 3.38 4.22
C GLY A 68 -10.68 3.71 3.27
N PRO A 69 -10.72 4.90 2.63
CA PRO A 69 -9.64 5.35 1.77
C PRO A 69 -8.37 5.49 2.61
N LEU A 70 -7.32 4.74 2.22
CA LEU A 70 -5.97 4.92 2.74
C LEU A 70 -5.46 6.28 2.26
N THR A 71 -5.78 7.34 2.99
CA THR A 71 -5.18 8.66 2.76
C THR A 71 -3.74 8.64 3.26
N VAL A 72 -2.92 9.51 2.70
CA VAL A 72 -1.52 9.68 3.13
C VAL A 72 -1.48 9.98 4.64
N GLU A 73 -2.38 10.81 5.15
CA GLU A 73 -2.48 11.13 6.58
C GLU A 73 -2.74 9.90 7.47
N VAL A 74 -3.63 8.99 7.05
CA VAL A 74 -3.92 7.75 7.79
C VAL A 74 -2.73 6.80 7.77
N LEU A 75 -2.01 6.75 6.64
CA LEU A 75 -0.80 5.95 6.52
C LEU A 75 0.34 6.50 7.37
N GLU A 76 0.56 7.81 7.35
CA GLU A 76 1.56 8.49 8.16
C GLU A 76 1.33 8.26 9.65
N SER A 77 0.09 8.42 10.13
CA SER A 77 -0.27 8.17 11.53
C SER A 77 -0.04 6.71 11.95
N LYS A 78 -0.33 5.74 11.08
CA LYS A 78 -0.06 4.31 11.37
C LYS A 78 1.44 4.00 11.39
N ILE A 79 2.22 4.65 10.53
CA ILE A 79 3.67 4.49 10.50
C ILE A 79 4.27 5.05 11.79
N GLU A 80 3.79 6.20 12.26
CA GLU A 80 4.24 6.80 13.53
C GLU A 80 3.94 5.89 14.73
N GLU A 81 2.73 5.33 14.82
CA GLU A 81 2.38 4.35 15.86
C GLU A 81 3.29 3.11 15.83
N LEU A 82 3.62 2.60 14.65
CA LEU A 82 4.51 1.46 14.50
C LEU A 82 5.95 1.79 14.89
N LYS A 83 6.43 3.00 14.60
CA LYS A 83 7.75 3.47 15.02
C LYS A 83 7.85 3.52 16.54
N GLU A 84 6.87 4.12 17.21
CA GLU A 84 6.82 4.16 18.68
C GLU A 84 6.75 2.74 19.30
N LEU A 85 5.96 1.85 18.71
CA LEU A 85 5.86 0.46 19.19
C LEU A 85 7.18 -0.30 19.00
N TYR A 86 7.86 -0.07 17.88
CA TYR A 86 9.16 -0.68 17.58
C TYR A 86 10.22 -0.19 18.56
N GLU A 87 10.32 1.13 18.77
CA GLU A 87 11.20 1.74 19.77
C GLU A 87 10.93 1.18 21.17
N SER A 88 9.66 1.10 21.58
CA SER A 88 9.30 0.53 22.87
C SER A 88 9.61 -0.97 23.00
N ARG A 89 9.73 -1.70 21.89
CA ARG A 89 9.97 -3.14 21.89
C ARG A 89 11.45 -3.50 21.82
N PHE A 90 12.21 -2.73 21.07
CA PHE A 90 13.60 -3.03 20.73
C PHE A 90 14.59 -2.04 21.35
N ASP A 91 14.11 -0.98 22.01
CA ASP A 91 14.91 0.11 22.58
C ASP A 91 15.90 0.69 21.54
N SER A 92 15.51 0.66 20.27
CA SER A 92 16.28 1.11 19.10
C SER A 92 15.32 1.76 18.12
N SER A 93 15.65 2.97 17.67
CA SER A 93 14.83 3.66 16.67
C SER A 93 15.14 3.15 15.27
N VAL A 94 14.10 3.06 14.44
CA VAL A 94 14.27 2.73 13.02
C VAL A 94 14.90 3.89 12.24
N ASP A 95 14.82 5.11 12.79
CA ASP A 95 15.41 6.31 12.20
C ASP A 95 16.84 6.57 12.71
N GLU A 96 17.33 5.73 13.64
CA GLU A 96 18.74 5.71 14.03
C GLU A 96 19.50 4.85 13.03
N ASP A 97 20.21 5.49 12.11
CA ASP A 97 21.20 4.83 11.27
C ASP A 97 22.33 4.31 12.18
N GLU A 98 22.29 3.01 12.51
CA GLU A 98 23.35 2.30 13.26
C GLU A 98 24.71 2.32 12.50
N ASP A 99 24.71 2.75 11.23
CA ASP A 99 25.83 2.81 10.30
C ASP A 99 26.49 4.21 10.22
N ASP A 100 26.16 5.13 11.13
CA ASP A 100 26.85 6.44 11.30
C ASP A 100 28.16 6.32 12.12
N GLU A 101 28.68 5.10 12.32
CA GLU A 101 30.07 4.88 12.70
C GLU A 101 30.95 5.24 11.49
N GLU A 102 31.55 6.43 11.54
CA GLU A 102 32.55 6.91 10.57
C GLU A 102 33.52 5.74 10.28
N PRO A 103 33.52 5.17 9.06
CA PRO A 103 34.28 3.97 8.80
C PRO A 103 35.75 4.31 9.00
N GLU A 104 36.47 3.49 9.77
CA GLU A 104 37.88 3.71 10.04
C GLU A 104 38.65 3.82 8.70
N GLU A 105 39.06 5.04 8.34
CA GLU A 105 39.80 5.32 7.12
C GLU A 105 41.27 4.91 7.30
N GLU A 106 41.66 3.80 6.68
CA GLU A 106 43.05 3.37 6.67
C GLU A 106 43.72 3.73 5.32
N PHE A 107 44.89 4.37 5.38
CA PHE A 107 45.74 4.59 4.22
C PHE A 107 46.77 3.48 4.10
N ASP A 108 46.87 2.87 2.92
CA ASP A 108 47.97 1.96 2.63
C ASP A 108 49.29 2.71 2.37
N GLN A 109 50.36 1.94 2.13
CA GLN A 109 51.71 2.47 1.96
C GLN A 109 51.86 3.34 0.69
N ASP A 110 50.92 3.23 -0.25
CA ASP A 110 50.87 4.00 -1.51
C ASP A 110 49.87 5.18 -1.42
N GLY A 111 49.21 5.37 -0.26
CA GLY A 111 48.25 6.45 -0.02
C GLY A 111 46.83 6.17 -0.53
N THR A 112 46.50 4.91 -0.83
CA THR A 112 45.14 4.50 -1.19
C THR A 112 44.28 4.39 0.07
N LEU A 113 43.11 5.01 0.04
CA LEU A 113 42.15 4.98 1.15
C LEU A 113 41.31 3.70 1.07
N TRP A 114 41.27 2.95 2.17
CA TRP A 114 40.51 1.71 2.31
C TRP A 114 39.49 1.85 3.45
N PHE A 115 38.27 1.36 3.20
CA PHE A 115 37.24 1.24 4.23
C PHE A 115 37.20 -0.20 4.75
N LYS A 116 37.32 -0.36 6.06
CA LYS A 116 37.22 -1.67 6.71
C LYS A 116 35.76 -1.93 7.10
N TRP A 117 35.10 -2.86 6.40
CA TRP A 117 33.73 -3.27 6.71
C TRP A 117 33.76 -4.53 7.60
N GLU A 118 33.44 -4.40 8.89
CA GLU A 118 33.22 -5.55 9.77
C GLU A 118 31.76 -5.99 9.66
N GLY A 119 31.49 -6.93 8.73
CA GLY A 119 30.16 -7.53 8.64
C GLY A 119 29.79 -8.26 9.94
N LYS A 120 28.76 -7.80 10.64
CA LYS A 120 28.16 -8.51 11.79
C LYS A 120 27.69 -9.89 11.30
N GLU A 121 28.37 -10.96 11.74
CA GLU A 121 27.97 -12.33 11.42
C GLU A 121 26.55 -12.57 11.94
N ALA A 122 25.63 -12.93 11.03
CA ALA A 122 24.27 -13.30 11.38
C ALA A 122 24.30 -14.44 12.39
N SER A 123 23.73 -14.21 13.58
CA SER A 123 23.58 -15.22 14.62
C SER A 123 22.79 -16.41 14.07
N ASN A 124 23.44 -17.55 13.95
CA ASN A 124 22.81 -18.80 13.54
C ASN A 124 21.73 -19.20 14.56
N PHE A 125 20.48 -18.90 14.23
CA PHE A 125 19.30 -19.39 14.94
C PHE A 125 19.30 -20.92 14.86
N THR A 126 19.60 -21.57 15.97
CA THR A 126 19.55 -23.03 16.08
C THR A 126 18.16 -23.39 16.57
N ALA A 127 17.40 -24.11 15.74
CA ALA A 127 16.05 -24.61 16.03
C ALA A 127 16.05 -25.75 17.06
#